data_AF-X1PN07-F1
#
_entry.id   AF-X1PN07-F1
#
_cell.length_a   1.000
_cell.length_b   1.000
_cell.length_c   1.000
_cell.angle_alpha   90.00
_cell.angle_beta   90.00
_cell.angle_gamma   90.00
#
_symmetry.space_group_name_H-M   'P 1'
#
loop_
_entity.id
_entity.type
_entity.pdbx_description
1 polymer ?
#
loop_
_entity_poly.entity_id
_entity_poly.type
_entity_poly.pdbx_seq_one_letter_code
_entity_poly.pdbx_strand_id
1 'polypeptide(L)'
;LVKAIIPSAERVEFVACGNEASMLTLRLGRVFTGRKKILKFEEHFHGWNDQLAPPDSAGVLPEDNLINTITIPANDLNRVEEELMKREHAVLITEAGGGHMGGQIPLEKDFVQALPELAHRYGTLWVLDEVVTGFRELTGSWQSLVALKPDLTTLGKAIGGGLTVGAVVGRADIMDAFNPSRPIQPAFPLALLCCHSQEVGFSVPSAT
;
A
#
# COMPACT_ATOMS: atom_id res chain seq x y z
N LEU A 1 -20.21 -0.41 -5.78
CA LEU A 1 -19.80 0.68 -6.69
C LEU A 1 -18.27 0.80 -6.78
N VAL A 2 -17.56 1.07 -5.69
CA VAL A 2 -16.07 1.23 -5.67
C VAL A 2 -15.34 0.11 -6.43
N LYS A 3 -15.64 -1.16 -6.14
CA LYS A 3 -15.07 -2.33 -6.85
C LYS A 3 -15.26 -2.33 -8.37
N ALA A 4 -16.37 -1.76 -8.84
CA ALA A 4 -16.69 -1.73 -10.26
C ALA A 4 -15.99 -0.59 -10.99
N ILE A 5 -15.49 0.41 -10.26
CA ILE A 5 -14.90 1.62 -10.81
C ILE A 5 -13.37 1.61 -10.68
N ILE A 6 -12.84 1.18 -9.54
CA ILE A 6 -11.39 1.20 -9.27
C ILE A 6 -10.74 -0.09 -9.80
N PRO A 7 -9.79 -0.01 -10.74
CA PRO A 7 -9.23 -1.19 -11.42
C PRO A 7 -8.53 -2.21 -10.51
N SER A 8 -7.90 -1.77 -9.41
CA SER A 8 -7.22 -2.65 -8.45
C SER A 8 -8.15 -3.28 -7.41
N ALA A 9 -9.43 -2.87 -7.35
CA ALA A 9 -10.33 -3.17 -6.23
C ALA A 9 -11.03 -4.54 -6.33
N GLU A 10 -10.31 -5.63 -6.06
CA GLU A 10 -10.91 -6.97 -5.90
C GLU A 10 -11.67 -7.11 -4.57
N ARG A 11 -11.16 -6.46 -3.52
CA ARG A 11 -11.77 -6.27 -2.21
C ARG A 11 -11.76 -4.79 -1.82
N VAL A 12 -12.65 -4.43 -0.91
CA VAL A 12 -12.79 -3.07 -0.36
C VAL A 12 -13.11 -3.22 1.13
N GLU A 13 -12.36 -2.52 1.96
CA GLU A 13 -12.66 -2.34 3.38
C GLU A 13 -12.87 -0.85 3.65
N PHE A 14 -13.97 -0.49 4.30
CA PHE A 14 -14.26 0.90 4.64
C PHE A 14 -13.81 1.22 6.06
N VAL A 15 -13.29 2.43 6.24
CA VAL A 15 -12.78 2.96 7.51
C VAL A 15 -13.29 4.40 7.70
N ALA A 16 -13.06 5.00 8.86
CA ALA A 16 -13.63 6.31 9.18
C ALA A 16 -12.96 7.45 8.39
N CYS A 17 -11.68 7.32 8.04
CA CYS A 17 -10.96 8.35 7.27
C CYS A 17 -9.72 7.80 6.53
N GLY A 18 -9.12 8.64 5.68
CA GLY A 18 -7.90 8.27 4.93
C GLY A 18 -6.71 7.89 5.82
N ASN A 19 -6.57 8.49 7.01
CA ASN A 19 -5.50 8.11 7.95
C ASN A 19 -5.65 6.65 8.41
N GLU A 20 -6.87 6.23 8.74
CA GLU A 20 -7.14 4.83 9.10
C GLU A 20 -6.90 3.88 7.92
N ALA A 21 -7.14 4.34 6.68
CA ALA A 21 -6.87 3.54 5.48
C ALA A 21 -5.36 3.29 5.33
N SER A 22 -4.54 4.32 5.52
CA SER A 22 -3.08 4.19 5.54
C SER A 22 -2.61 3.26 6.65
N MET A 23 -3.13 3.41 7.88
CA MET A 23 -2.79 2.54 9.01
C MET A 23 -3.12 1.06 8.74
N LEU A 24 -4.32 0.78 8.21
CA LEU A 24 -4.75 -0.58 7.88
C LEU A 24 -3.85 -1.18 6.80
N THR A 25 -3.47 -0.40 5.80
CA THR A 25 -2.59 -0.83 4.70
C THR A 25 -1.21 -1.25 5.20
N LEU A 26 -0.60 -0.48 6.11
CA LEU A 26 0.67 -0.87 6.73
C LEU A 26 0.55 -2.20 7.47
N ARG A 27 -0.55 -2.38 8.21
CA ARG A 27 -0.81 -3.60 8.97
C ARG A 27 -1.02 -4.81 8.06
N LEU A 28 -1.80 -4.65 6.99
CA LEU A 28 -2.02 -5.66 5.95
C LEU A 28 -0.70 -6.08 5.33
N GLY A 29 0.13 -5.12 4.90
CA GLY A 29 1.39 -5.44 4.26
C GLY A 29 2.35 -6.19 5.18
N ARG A 30 2.42 -5.83 6.47
CA ARG A 30 3.24 -6.57 7.45
C ARG A 30 2.73 -8.00 7.67
N VAL A 31 1.42 -8.20 7.79
CA VAL A 31 0.84 -9.54 7.93
C VAL A 31 1.12 -10.37 6.68
N PHE A 32 0.90 -9.81 5.50
CA PHE A 32 1.04 -10.53 4.23
C PHE A 32 2.51 -10.91 3.93
N THR A 33 3.44 -9.98 4.14
CA THR A 33 4.86 -10.16 3.79
C THR A 33 5.71 -10.73 4.93
N GLY A 34 5.25 -10.66 6.18
CA GLY A 34 6.03 -10.98 7.38
C GLY A 34 7.16 -9.98 7.70
N ARG A 35 7.23 -8.87 6.96
CA ARG A 35 8.27 -7.86 7.10
C ARG A 35 7.83 -6.72 8.00
N LYS A 36 8.78 -5.92 8.49
CA LYS A 36 8.53 -4.87 9.47
C LYS A 36 8.56 -3.47 8.88
N LYS A 37 9.50 -3.21 7.96
CA LYS A 37 9.81 -1.86 7.52
C LYS A 37 8.82 -1.36 6.47
N ILE A 38 8.64 -0.06 6.42
CA ILE A 38 7.88 0.67 5.43
C ILE A 38 8.84 1.58 4.69
N LEU A 39 8.75 1.65 3.37
CA LEU A 39 9.48 2.60 2.55
C LEU A 39 8.50 3.68 2.08
N LYS A 40 8.84 4.94 2.28
CA LYS A 40 8.07 6.11 1.80
C LYS A 40 9.00 7.16 1.22
N PHE A 41 8.41 8.18 0.63
CA PHE A 41 9.14 9.31 0.07
C PHE A 41 9.08 10.55 0.94
N GLU A 42 10.13 11.37 0.86
CA GLU A 42 10.16 12.72 1.42
C GLU A 42 8.98 13.54 0.88
N GLU A 43 8.47 14.45 1.70
CA GLU A 43 7.34 15.35 1.38
C GLU A 43 5.98 14.69 1.04
N HIS A 44 5.91 13.36 0.94
CA HIS A 44 4.66 12.64 0.79
C HIS A 44 3.89 12.59 2.13
N PHE A 45 2.59 12.90 2.05
CA PHE A 45 1.69 12.99 3.18
C PHE A 45 0.59 11.93 3.13
N HIS A 46 0.72 10.93 4.02
CA HIS A 46 -0.21 9.80 4.10
C HIS A 46 -1.10 9.82 5.36
N GLY A 47 -1.24 10.99 5.97
CA GLY A 47 -1.95 11.18 7.24
C GLY A 47 -1.02 11.48 8.42
N TRP A 48 -1.58 11.42 9.62
CA TRP A 48 -0.96 11.86 10.87
C TRP A 48 -0.54 10.70 11.78
N ASN A 49 -0.68 9.46 11.33
CA ASN A 49 -0.20 8.33 12.12
C ASN A 49 1.33 8.37 12.24
N ASP A 50 1.84 8.03 13.41
CA ASP A 50 3.24 8.20 13.80
C ASP A 50 4.22 7.54 12.83
N GLN A 51 3.81 6.44 12.19
CA GLN A 51 4.66 5.70 11.25
C GLN A 51 4.79 6.35 9.88
N LEU A 52 3.87 7.23 9.47
CA LEU A 52 3.89 7.90 8.17
C LEU A 52 4.08 9.41 8.28
N ALA A 53 4.02 9.96 9.49
CA ALA A 53 4.40 11.33 9.77
C ALA A 53 5.83 11.60 9.26
N PRO A 54 6.18 12.85 8.94
CA PRO A 54 7.57 13.21 8.67
C PRO A 54 8.47 12.88 9.86
N PRO A 55 9.73 12.45 9.63
CA PRO A 55 10.75 12.43 10.68
C PRO A 55 10.80 13.79 11.38
N ASP A 56 10.99 13.79 12.69
CA ASP A 56 11.10 15.00 13.54
C ASP A 56 9.84 15.88 13.62
N SER A 57 8.67 15.37 13.19
CA SER A 57 7.41 16.05 13.42
C SER A 57 7.11 16.18 14.92
N ALA A 58 6.65 17.37 15.34
CA ALA A 58 6.39 17.65 16.75
C ALA A 58 5.33 16.68 17.33
N GLY A 59 5.71 15.98 18.40
CA GLY A 59 4.85 15.00 19.06
C GLY A 59 5.00 13.56 18.57
N VAL A 60 5.79 13.32 17.51
CA VAL A 60 6.16 11.95 17.08
C VAL A 60 7.39 11.51 17.85
N LEU A 61 7.29 10.35 18.53
CA LEU A 61 8.43 9.80 19.23
C LEU A 61 9.43 9.19 18.23
N PRO A 62 10.75 9.37 18.43
CA PRO A 62 11.77 8.83 17.54
C PRO A 62 11.63 7.32 17.28
N GLU A 63 11.24 6.54 18.29
CA GLU A 63 11.04 5.10 18.21
C GLU A 63 9.87 4.68 17.29
N ASP A 64 8.83 5.51 17.16
CA ASP A 64 7.60 5.15 16.45
C ASP A 64 7.73 5.31 14.93
N ASN A 65 8.62 6.19 14.47
CA ASN A 65 8.83 6.49 13.06
C ASN A 65 10.19 5.98 12.56
N LEU A 66 11.29 6.26 13.27
CA LEU A 66 12.65 6.07 12.73
C LEU A 66 13.08 4.61 12.66
N ILE A 67 12.46 3.71 13.45
CA ILE A 67 12.89 2.31 13.51
C ILE A 67 12.36 1.51 12.31
N ASN A 68 11.10 1.75 11.93
CA ASN A 68 10.39 0.92 10.96
C ASN A 68 9.94 1.68 9.72
N THR A 69 10.15 2.99 9.62
CA THR A 69 9.84 3.75 8.41
C THR A 69 11.11 4.37 7.85
N ILE A 70 11.44 3.97 6.62
CA ILE A 70 12.55 4.49 5.86
C ILE A 70 11.98 5.53 4.90
N THR A 71 12.51 6.75 4.97
CA THR A 71 12.15 7.85 4.08
C THR A 71 13.32 8.14 3.16
N ILE A 72 13.08 8.20 1.86
CA ILE A 72 14.07 8.51 0.83
C ILE A 72 13.54 9.61 -0.11
N PRO A 73 14.41 10.33 -0.83
CA PRO A 73 13.96 11.27 -1.85
C PRO A 73 13.08 10.60 -2.91
N ALA A 74 12.03 11.30 -3.38
CA ALA A 74 11.25 10.87 -4.53
C ALA A 74 12.07 11.00 -5.83
N ASN A 75 11.58 10.38 -6.92
CA ASN A 75 12.18 10.46 -8.27
C ASN A 75 13.63 9.89 -8.39
N ASP A 76 14.09 9.07 -7.43
CA ASP A 76 15.36 8.33 -7.51
C ASP A 76 15.12 6.81 -7.45
N LEU A 77 14.99 6.18 -8.62
CA LEU A 77 14.77 4.73 -8.71
C LEU A 77 15.95 3.90 -8.20
N ASN A 78 17.19 4.40 -8.32
CA ASN A 78 18.35 3.70 -7.82
C ASN A 78 18.28 3.62 -6.29
N ARG A 79 17.91 4.71 -5.64
CA ARG A 79 17.74 4.74 -4.19
C ARG A 79 16.61 3.85 -3.71
N VAL A 80 15.50 3.79 -4.47
CA VAL A 80 14.41 2.84 -4.22
C VAL A 80 14.93 1.40 -4.31
N GLU A 81 15.66 1.05 -5.37
CA GLU A 81 16.21 -0.29 -5.55
C GLU A 81 17.20 -0.66 -4.44
N GLU A 82 18.10 0.24 -4.05
CA GLU A 82 19.05 0.06 -2.94
C GLU A 82 18.35 -0.34 -1.63
N GLU A 83 17.25 0.33 -1.29
CA GLU A 83 16.48 0.02 -0.09
C GLU A 83 15.69 -1.28 -0.23
N LEU A 84 15.09 -1.54 -1.39
CA LEU A 84 14.30 -2.75 -1.62
C LEU A 84 15.17 -4.02 -1.70
N MET A 85 16.41 -3.93 -2.17
CA MET A 85 17.39 -5.04 -2.19
C MET A 85 17.62 -5.65 -0.82
N LYS A 86 17.43 -4.89 0.27
CA LYS A 86 17.55 -5.38 1.65
C LYS A 86 16.44 -6.38 2.02
N ARG A 87 15.32 -6.38 1.30
CA ARG A 87 14.16 -7.28 1.51
C ARG A 87 13.53 -7.20 2.90
N GLU A 88 13.64 -6.05 3.56
CA GLU A 88 13.09 -5.79 4.90
C GLU A 88 11.74 -5.05 4.86
N HIS A 89 11.35 -4.54 3.69
CA HIS A 89 10.20 -3.67 3.50
C HIS A 89 8.93 -4.49 3.19
N ALA A 90 7.90 -4.30 4.01
CA ALA A 90 6.57 -4.84 3.80
C ALA A 90 5.81 -4.07 2.72
N VAL A 91 5.92 -2.74 2.77
CA VAL A 91 5.20 -1.79 1.91
C VAL A 91 6.18 -0.74 1.41
N LEU A 92 6.07 -0.43 0.12
CA LEU A 92 6.48 0.84 -0.47
C LEU A 92 5.21 1.66 -0.71
N ILE A 93 5.05 2.79 -0.02
CA ILE A 93 3.90 3.69 -0.17
C ILE A 93 4.32 4.96 -0.90
N THR A 94 3.53 5.34 -1.90
CA THR A 94 3.70 6.56 -2.68
C THR A 94 2.38 7.29 -2.79
N GLU A 95 2.41 8.62 -2.87
CA GLU A 95 1.26 9.33 -3.43
C GLU A 95 1.17 9.05 -4.92
N ALA A 96 -0.02 9.22 -5.48
CA ALA A 96 -0.24 9.15 -6.92
C ALA A 96 0.37 10.38 -7.64
N GLY A 97 -0.44 11.23 -8.27
CA GLY A 97 0.05 12.41 -8.99
C GLY A 97 0.56 13.58 -8.12
N GLY A 98 1.04 13.33 -6.89
CA GLY A 98 1.47 14.36 -5.93
C GLY A 98 0.29 15.09 -5.31
N GLY A 99 -0.53 14.39 -4.52
CA GLY A 99 -1.72 14.98 -3.91
C GLY A 99 -1.39 16.04 -2.85
N HIS A 100 -0.23 15.92 -2.20
CA HIS A 100 0.23 16.88 -1.21
C HIS A 100 0.54 18.24 -1.86
N MET A 101 0.23 19.32 -1.13
CA MET A 101 0.39 20.70 -1.58
C MET A 101 -0.24 21.00 -2.96
N GLY A 102 -1.23 20.21 -3.39
CA GLY A 102 -1.90 20.40 -4.68
C GLY A 102 -0.99 20.16 -5.90
N GLY A 103 -0.04 19.23 -5.81
CA GLY A 103 0.87 18.91 -6.92
C GLY A 103 2.05 19.88 -7.06
N GLN A 104 2.32 20.70 -6.05
CA GLN A 104 3.48 21.60 -6.04
C GLN A 104 4.81 20.84 -6.06
N ILE A 105 4.81 19.60 -5.58
CA ILE A 105 5.97 18.70 -5.61
C ILE A 105 5.74 17.71 -6.75
N PRO A 106 6.46 17.85 -7.89
CA PRO A 106 6.23 17.02 -9.05
C PRO A 106 6.72 15.59 -8.80
N LEU A 107 5.81 14.63 -8.93
CA LEU A 107 6.15 13.22 -9.12
C LEU A 107 6.21 12.92 -10.61
N GLU A 108 7.34 12.38 -11.05
CA GLU A 108 7.49 11.97 -12.44
C GLU A 108 6.63 10.73 -12.71
N LYS A 109 5.84 10.76 -13.80
CA LYS A 109 4.96 9.64 -14.15
C LYS A 109 5.76 8.36 -14.34
N ASP A 110 6.90 8.45 -15.03
CA ASP A 110 7.78 7.32 -15.33
C ASP A 110 8.36 6.72 -14.04
N PHE A 111 8.68 7.57 -13.05
CA PHE A 111 9.08 7.11 -11.72
C PHE A 111 7.99 6.26 -11.07
N VAL A 112 6.76 6.77 -10.98
CA VAL A 112 5.65 6.04 -10.35
C VAL A 112 5.29 4.76 -11.12
N GLN A 113 5.39 4.78 -12.45
CA GLN A 113 5.16 3.61 -13.31
C GLN A 113 6.18 2.50 -13.11
N ALA A 114 7.41 2.82 -12.71
CA ALA A 114 8.46 1.84 -12.46
C ALA A 114 8.36 1.17 -11.07
N LEU A 115 7.70 1.79 -10.10
CA LEU A 115 7.63 1.30 -8.72
C LEU A 115 6.99 -0.09 -8.53
N PRO A 116 5.90 -0.49 -9.22
CA PRO A 116 5.28 -1.79 -8.99
C PRO A 116 6.23 -2.94 -9.33
N GLU A 117 6.83 -2.93 -10.52
CA GLU A 117 7.76 -3.98 -10.94
C GLU A 117 8.96 -4.05 -9.99
N LEU A 118 9.49 -2.89 -9.62
CA LEU A 118 10.65 -2.79 -8.73
C LEU A 118 10.33 -3.31 -7.32
N ALA A 119 9.17 -2.95 -6.75
CA ALA A 119 8.72 -3.45 -5.45
C ALA A 119 8.53 -4.98 -5.48
N HIS A 120 7.86 -5.49 -6.52
CA HIS A 120 7.57 -6.91 -6.68
C HIS A 120 8.84 -7.76 -6.83
N ARG A 121 9.85 -7.25 -7.54
CA ARG A 121 11.17 -7.90 -7.69
C ARG A 121 11.80 -8.28 -6.36
N TYR A 122 11.55 -7.49 -5.31
CA TYR A 122 12.09 -7.71 -3.97
C TYR A 122 11.05 -8.21 -2.96
N GLY A 123 9.84 -8.58 -3.41
CA GLY A 123 8.78 -9.11 -2.55
C GLY A 123 8.16 -8.08 -1.60
N THR A 124 8.21 -6.79 -1.97
CA THR A 124 7.58 -5.69 -1.25
C THR A 124 6.26 -5.35 -1.93
N LEU A 125 5.21 -5.05 -1.15
CA LEU A 125 3.94 -4.59 -1.72
C LEU A 125 4.04 -3.12 -2.11
N TRP A 126 3.48 -2.76 -3.26
CA TRP A 126 3.35 -1.37 -3.66
C TRP A 126 1.96 -0.82 -3.35
N VAL A 127 1.93 0.27 -2.61
CA VAL A 127 0.73 0.95 -2.16
C VAL A 127 0.65 2.33 -2.80
N LEU A 128 -0.46 2.58 -3.48
CA LEU A 128 -0.75 3.88 -4.08
C LEU A 128 -1.72 4.64 -3.18
N ASP A 129 -1.30 5.77 -2.64
CA ASP A 129 -2.17 6.68 -1.90
C ASP A 129 -2.96 7.57 -2.87
N GLU A 130 -4.25 7.28 -2.96
CA GLU A 130 -5.23 8.01 -3.75
C GLU A 130 -6.27 8.71 -2.86
N VAL A 131 -5.93 9.05 -1.62
CA VAL A 131 -6.84 9.78 -0.72
C VAL A 131 -7.21 11.16 -1.31
N VAL A 132 -6.31 11.80 -2.08
CA VAL A 132 -6.57 13.06 -2.80
C VAL A 132 -7.05 12.83 -4.22
N THR A 133 -6.35 11.98 -4.97
CA THR A 133 -6.54 11.80 -6.43
C THR A 133 -7.71 10.88 -6.77
N GLY A 134 -8.13 10.02 -5.83
CA GLY A 134 -9.19 9.05 -6.01
C GLY A 134 -10.52 9.73 -6.35
N PHE A 135 -11.13 9.31 -7.46
CA PHE A 135 -12.36 9.90 -8.04
C PHE A 135 -12.27 11.39 -8.40
N ARG A 136 -11.08 12.01 -8.32
CA ARG A 136 -10.86 13.43 -8.63
C ARG A 136 -10.34 13.63 -10.05
N GLU A 137 -9.29 12.88 -10.39
CA GLU A 137 -8.61 13.02 -11.68
C GLU A 137 -9.36 12.29 -12.81
N LEU A 138 -9.92 11.13 -12.49
CA LEU A 138 -10.79 10.35 -13.34
C LEU A 138 -11.76 9.56 -12.46
N THR A 139 -12.89 9.12 -13.02
CA THR A 139 -13.83 8.24 -12.32
C THR A 139 -13.12 6.99 -11.80
N GLY A 140 -12.23 6.37 -12.60
CA GLY A 140 -11.39 5.24 -12.19
C GLY A 140 -10.12 5.61 -11.39
N SER A 141 -10.04 6.85 -10.90
CA SER A 141 -8.89 7.40 -10.17
C SER A 141 -7.59 7.53 -11.00
N TRP A 142 -6.52 8.00 -10.38
CA TRP A 142 -5.25 8.27 -11.06
C TRP A 142 -4.60 6.99 -11.59
N GLN A 143 -4.73 5.86 -10.88
CA GLN A 143 -4.25 4.57 -11.38
C GLN A 143 -4.82 4.19 -12.76
N SER A 144 -6.06 4.60 -13.09
CA SER A 144 -6.63 4.40 -14.42
C SER A 144 -5.99 5.28 -15.49
N LEU A 145 -5.58 6.51 -15.13
CA LEU A 145 -4.92 7.43 -16.06
C LEU A 145 -3.54 6.93 -16.49
N VAL A 146 -2.84 6.23 -15.61
CA VAL A 146 -1.49 5.69 -15.88
C VAL A 146 -1.47 4.19 -16.13
N ALA A 147 -2.65 3.55 -16.18
CA ALA A 147 -2.84 2.11 -16.41
C ALA A 147 -2.05 1.19 -15.44
N LEU A 148 -1.96 1.58 -14.16
CA LEU A 148 -1.31 0.78 -13.12
C LEU A 148 -2.34 0.07 -12.24
N LYS A 149 -1.95 -1.07 -11.67
CA LYS A 149 -2.72 -1.82 -10.67
C LYS A 149 -1.89 -1.98 -9.40
N PRO A 150 -2.06 -1.08 -8.41
CA PRO A 150 -1.42 -1.21 -7.10
C PRO A 150 -1.83 -2.49 -6.38
N ASP A 151 -0.98 -3.01 -5.49
CA ASP A 151 -1.36 -4.14 -4.62
C ASP A 151 -2.48 -3.73 -3.66
N LEU A 152 -2.34 -2.53 -3.10
CA LEU A 152 -3.35 -1.83 -2.31
C LEU A 152 -3.42 -0.36 -2.73
N THR A 153 -4.60 0.23 -2.57
CA THR A 153 -4.86 1.65 -2.77
C THR A 153 -5.62 2.20 -1.57
N THR A 154 -5.15 3.32 -1.02
CA THR A 154 -5.90 4.06 0.01
C THR A 154 -6.77 5.12 -0.64
N LEU A 155 -8.00 5.26 -0.14
CA LEU A 155 -9.00 6.21 -0.61
C LEU A 155 -9.57 7.00 0.56
N GLY A 156 -10.04 8.21 0.27
CA GLY A 156 -10.70 9.09 1.23
C GLY A 156 -11.29 10.30 0.51
N LYS A 157 -11.51 11.39 1.25
CA LYS A 157 -11.99 12.68 0.72
C LYS A 157 -13.20 12.51 -0.23
N ALA A 158 -12.97 12.55 -1.55
CA ALA A 158 -14.02 12.52 -2.57
C ALA A 158 -14.91 11.28 -2.50
N ILE A 159 -14.37 10.13 -2.06
CA ILE A 159 -15.16 8.89 -1.89
C ILE A 159 -16.33 9.06 -0.92
N GLY A 160 -16.24 10.02 0.00
CA GLY A 160 -17.28 10.30 1.00
C GLY A 160 -18.35 11.29 0.59
N GLY A 161 -18.20 11.97 -0.55
CA GLY A 161 -19.18 12.98 -0.97
C GLY A 161 -19.43 14.08 0.07
N GLY A 162 -18.43 14.40 0.89
CA GLY A 162 -18.54 15.38 1.99
C GLY A 162 -18.76 14.77 3.38
N LEU A 163 -18.92 13.45 3.49
CA LEU A 163 -18.97 12.71 4.75
C LEU A 163 -17.61 12.10 5.12
N THR A 164 -17.46 11.73 6.39
CA THR A 164 -16.27 11.04 6.91
C THR A 164 -16.24 9.59 6.45
N VAL A 165 -15.31 9.27 5.56
CA VAL A 165 -15.01 7.89 5.15
C VAL A 165 -13.61 7.81 4.54
N GLY A 166 -12.97 6.68 4.74
CA GLY A 166 -11.84 6.19 3.96
C GLY A 166 -12.11 4.78 3.47
N ALA A 167 -11.24 4.28 2.59
CA ALA A 167 -11.27 2.87 2.21
C ALA A 167 -9.87 2.37 1.86
N VAL A 168 -9.65 1.08 2.07
CA VAL A 168 -8.54 0.35 1.47
C VAL A 168 -9.12 -0.58 0.42
N VAL A 169 -8.56 -0.55 -0.78
CA VAL A 169 -8.95 -1.45 -1.86
C VAL A 169 -7.71 -2.15 -2.40
N GLY A 170 -7.86 -3.33 -2.99
CA GLY A 170 -6.74 -4.03 -3.60
C GLY A 170 -6.99 -5.50 -3.82
N ARG A 171 -5.89 -6.25 -4.00
CA ARG A 171 -5.89 -7.69 -4.27
C ARG A 171 -6.57 -8.47 -3.15
N ALA A 172 -7.35 -9.49 -3.54
CA ALA A 172 -8.14 -10.26 -2.60
C ALA A 172 -7.28 -11.10 -1.64
N ASP A 173 -6.14 -11.63 -2.09
CA ASP A 173 -5.24 -12.43 -1.27
C ASP A 173 -4.60 -11.61 -0.13
N ILE A 174 -4.24 -10.36 -0.39
CA ILE A 174 -3.71 -9.44 0.62
C ILE A 174 -4.81 -9.01 1.60
N MET A 175 -5.97 -8.59 1.09
CA MET A 175 -7.08 -8.11 1.91
C MET A 175 -7.70 -9.23 2.77
N ASP A 176 -7.76 -10.46 2.26
CA ASP A 176 -8.27 -11.62 2.99
C ASP A 176 -7.28 -12.10 4.09
N ALA A 177 -6.05 -11.57 4.17
CA ALA A 177 -5.08 -11.91 5.22
C ALA A 177 -5.53 -11.46 6.63
N PHE A 178 -6.46 -10.50 6.70
CA PHE A 178 -7.11 -10.06 7.94
C PHE A 178 -8.45 -10.73 8.24
N ASN A 179 -8.87 -11.69 7.40
CA ASN A 179 -10.15 -12.35 7.58
C ASN A 179 -10.14 -13.17 8.88
N PRO A 180 -10.98 -12.83 9.89
CA PRO A 180 -11.00 -13.52 11.18
C PRO A 180 -11.43 -14.98 11.08
N SER A 181 -12.07 -15.36 9.97
CA SER A 181 -12.50 -16.73 9.69
C SER A 181 -11.38 -17.59 9.09
N ARG A 182 -10.23 -17.01 8.75
CA ARG A 182 -9.05 -17.73 8.26
C ARG A 182 -7.98 -17.71 9.35
N PRO A 183 -7.31 -18.84 9.65
CA PRO A 183 -6.12 -18.79 10.48
C PRO A 183 -5.11 -17.84 9.83
N ILE A 184 -4.50 -16.96 10.64
CA ILE A 184 -3.46 -16.03 10.16
C ILE A 184 -2.38 -16.89 9.49
N GLN A 185 -2.31 -16.82 8.16
CA GLN A 185 -1.31 -17.57 7.42
C GLN A 185 0.04 -16.87 7.63
N PRO A 186 1.10 -17.60 8.07
CA PRO A 186 2.43 -17.02 8.11
C PRO A 186 2.83 -16.58 6.71
N ALA A 187 3.55 -15.46 6.64
CA ALA A 187 4.00 -14.78 5.43
C ALA A 187 4.23 -15.73 4.25
N PHE A 188 3.47 -15.57 3.17
CA PHE A 188 3.76 -16.27 1.93
C PHE A 188 5.01 -15.63 1.34
N PRO A 189 6.12 -16.38 1.15
CA PRO A 189 7.23 -15.84 0.38
C PRO A 189 6.72 -15.65 -1.05
N LEU A 190 6.61 -14.40 -1.50
CA LEU A 190 6.24 -14.06 -2.89
C LEU A 190 7.10 -14.82 -3.92
N ALA A 191 8.30 -15.25 -3.53
CA ALA A 191 9.22 -16.08 -4.31
C ALA A 191 8.66 -17.46 -4.71
N LEU A 192 7.62 -17.99 -4.04
CA LEU A 192 7.03 -19.29 -4.37
C LEU A 192 5.96 -19.23 -5.48
N LEU A 193 5.40 -18.05 -5.80
CA LEU A 193 4.42 -17.95 -6.88
C LEU A 193 5.03 -18.13 -8.27
N CYS A 194 6.33 -17.90 -8.46
CA CYS A 194 7.01 -18.19 -9.73
C CYS A 194 7.27 -19.68 -9.97
N CYS A 195 7.07 -20.57 -8.99
CA CYS A 195 7.51 -21.97 -9.08
C CYS A 195 6.45 -23.04 -8.81
N HIS A 196 5.20 -22.73 -8.45
CA HIS A 196 4.21 -23.78 -8.15
C HIS A 196 2.87 -23.56 -8.85
N SER A 197 2.85 -23.89 -10.13
CA SER A 197 1.69 -24.45 -10.81
C SER A 197 1.67 -25.98 -10.64
N GLN A 198 1.64 -26.49 -9.41
CA GLN A 198 1.19 -27.87 -9.14
C GLN A 198 0.43 -27.96 -7.81
N GLU A 199 -0.73 -28.60 -7.92
CA GLU A 199 -1.74 -28.85 -6.90
C GLU A 199 -1.13 -29.46 -5.63
N VAL A 200 -1.52 -28.93 -4.46
CA VAL A 200 -1.43 -29.69 -3.21
C VAL A 200 -2.77 -29.59 -2.50
N GLY A 201 -3.60 -30.60 -2.74
CA GLY A 201 -4.83 -30.83 -1.99
C GLY A 201 -4.48 -31.22 -0.54
N PHE A 202 -5.05 -30.49 0.42
CA PHE A 202 -5.02 -30.88 1.83
C PHE A 202 -6.31 -31.62 2.17
N SER A 203 -6.23 -32.94 2.37
CA SER A 203 -7.27 -33.74 3.00
C SER A 203 -7.20 -33.59 4.52
N VAL A 204 -8.30 -33.18 5.15
CA VAL A 204 -8.44 -33.13 6.61
C VAL A 204 -8.83 -34.53 7.12
N PRO A 205 -8.17 -35.10 8.14
CA PRO A 205 -8.61 -36.37 8.72
C PRO A 205 -9.82 -36.13 9.65
N SER A 206 -10.86 -36.94 9.47
CA SER A 206 -12.05 -36.97 10.32
C SER A 206 -11.69 -37.48 11.72
N ALA A 207 -12.03 -36.73 12.76
CA ALA A 207 -11.96 -37.18 14.14
C ALA A 207 -13.09 -38.19 14.44
N THR A 208 -12.69 -39.35 14.96
CA THR A 208 -13.53 -40.38 15.60
C THR A 208 -14.10 -39.92 16.92
#